data_AF-A0AA87AZ09-F1
#
_entry.id   AF-A0AA87AZ09-F1
#
_cell.length_a   1.000
_cell.length_b   1.000
_cell.length_c   1.000
_cell.angle_alpha   90.00
_cell.angle_beta   90.00
_cell.angle_gamma   90.00
#
_symmetry.space_group_name_H-M   'P 1'
#
loop_
_entity.id
_entity.type
_entity.pdbx_description
1 polymer ?
#
loop_
_entity_poly.entity_id
_entity_poly.type
_entity_poly.pdbx_seq_one_letter_code
_entity_poly.pdbx_strand_id
1 'polypeptide(L)'
;MKTSTAILLMLLCEILIFSSILLPTEYIDYAIAFVMFYIAGVFFIIAKYILRGDNAHLISGVNISYEEAKLPENIEKYAKDSKRTGRILQITGVGCLVVGLYIILF
;
A
#
# COMPACT_ATOMS: atom_id res chain seq x y z
N MET A 1 10.23 -4.71 -4.74
CA MET A 1 9.00 -5.23 -5.31
C MET A 1 9.28 -5.32 -6.77
N LYS A 2 9.44 -6.54 -7.25
CA LYS A 2 9.61 -6.76 -8.69
C LYS A 2 8.32 -6.27 -9.35
N THR A 3 8.42 -5.68 -10.52
CA THR A 3 7.25 -5.24 -11.31
C THR A 3 6.22 -6.36 -11.46
N SER A 4 6.67 -7.61 -11.58
CA SER A 4 5.83 -8.81 -11.58
C SER A 4 4.95 -8.96 -10.34
N THR A 5 5.41 -8.57 -9.16
CA THR A 5 4.63 -8.62 -7.92
C THR A 5 3.55 -7.53 -7.90
N ALA A 6 3.82 -6.35 -8.46
CA ALA A 6 2.83 -5.28 -8.57
C ALA A 6 1.71 -5.65 -9.54
N ILE A 7 2.09 -6.21 -10.69
CA ILE A 7 1.16 -6.67 -11.72
C ILE A 7 0.29 -7.80 -11.17
N LEU A 8 0.87 -8.77 -10.45
CA LEU A 8 0.11 -9.87 -9.85
C LEU A 8 -0.95 -9.38 -8.85
N LEU A 9 -0.60 -8.41 -7.99
CA LEU A 9 -1.54 -7.85 -7.02
C LEU A 9 -2.69 -7.08 -7.67
N MET A 10 -2.41 -6.34 -8.76
CA MET A 10 -3.44 -5.67 -9.56
C MET A 10 -4.34 -6.68 -10.29
N LEU A 11 -3.78 -7.73 -10.86
CA LEU A 11 -4.54 -8.76 -11.57
C LEU A 11 -5.52 -9.49 -10.65
N LEU A 12 -5.10 -9.82 -9.42
CA LEU A 12 -5.97 -10.39 -8.39
C LEU A 12 -7.14 -9.45 -8.03
N CYS A 13 -6.92 -8.13 -8.12
CA CYS A 13 -7.95 -7.13 -7.89
C CYS A 13 -9.06 -7.20 -8.95
N GLU A 14 -8.68 -7.27 -10.23
CA GLU A 14 -9.64 -7.43 -11.34
C GLU A 14 -10.44 -8.73 -11.21
N ILE A 15 -9.78 -9.84 -10.85
CA ILE A 15 -10.44 -11.14 -10.66
C ILE A 15 -11.47 -11.08 -9.53
N LEU A 16 -11.14 -10.41 -8.41
CA LEU A 16 -12.05 -10.24 -7.28
C LEU A 16 -13.28 -9.40 -7.64
N ILE A 17 -13.09 -8.30 -8.38
CA ILE A 17 -14.19 -7.45 -8.86
C ILE A 17 -15.08 -8.24 -9.81
N PHE A 18 -14.51 -8.97 -10.76
CA PHE A 18 -15.27 -9.75 -11.74
C PHE A 18 -16.05 -10.89 -11.06
N SER A 19 -15.43 -11.55 -10.08
CA SER A 19 -16.07 -12.62 -9.30
C SER A 19 -17.22 -12.08 -8.43
N SER A 20 -17.13 -10.82 -7.97
CA SER A 20 -18.16 -10.16 -7.16
C SER A 20 -19.49 -9.98 -7.91
N ILE A 21 -19.47 -9.94 -9.25
CA ILE A 21 -20.66 -9.81 -10.11
C ILE A 21 -21.49 -11.12 -10.12
N LEU A 22 -20.87 -12.26 -9.83
CA LEU A 22 -21.56 -13.55 -9.77
C LEU A 22 -22.20 -13.85 -8.41
N LEU A 23 -22.00 -13.01 -7.39
CA LEU A 23 -22.58 -13.23 -6.07
C LEU A 23 -24.07 -12.85 -6.03
N PRO A 24 -24.89 -13.56 -5.22
CA PRO A 24 -26.26 -13.15 -4.95
C PRO A 24 -26.30 -11.73 -4.35
N THR A 25 -27.37 -10.98 -4.63
CA THR A 25 -27.55 -9.59 -4.19
C THR A 25 -27.37 -9.38 -2.69
N GLU A 26 -27.70 -10.38 -1.88
CA GLU A 26 -27.58 -10.36 -0.42
C GLU A 26 -26.12 -10.29 0.07
N TYR A 27 -25.16 -10.66 -0.78
CA TYR A 27 -23.73 -10.68 -0.47
C TYR A 27 -22.94 -9.58 -1.18
N ILE A 28 -23.58 -8.74 -2.00
CA ILE A 28 -22.90 -7.68 -2.76
C ILE A 28 -22.22 -6.68 -1.83
N ASP A 29 -22.86 -6.30 -0.73
CA ASP A 29 -22.28 -5.33 0.22
C ASP A 29 -21.02 -5.89 0.90
N TYR A 30 -21.03 -7.16 1.28
CA TYR A 30 -19.85 -7.86 1.82
C TYR A 30 -18.74 -8.01 0.76
N ALA A 31 -19.10 -8.30 -0.48
CA ALA A 31 -18.15 -8.39 -1.59
C ALA A 31 -17.48 -7.03 -1.87
N ILE A 32 -18.24 -5.94 -1.86
CA ILE A 32 -17.71 -4.57 -1.99
C ILE A 32 -16.76 -4.24 -0.83
N ALA A 33 -17.15 -4.55 0.41
CA ALA A 33 -16.29 -4.34 1.58
C ALA A 33 -14.97 -5.11 1.47
N PHE A 34 -15.03 -6.37 1.04
CA PHE A 34 -13.86 -7.21 0.83
C PHE A 34 -12.92 -6.67 -0.27
N VAL A 35 -13.48 -6.24 -1.41
CA VAL A 35 -12.71 -5.64 -2.51
C VAL A 35 -12.04 -4.34 -2.06
N MET A 36 -12.76 -3.45 -1.38
CA MET A 36 -12.18 -2.21 -0.86
C MET A 36 -11.05 -2.48 0.13
N PHE A 37 -11.22 -3.47 1.00
CA PHE A 37 -10.20 -3.88 1.96
C PHE A 37 -8.95 -4.45 1.27
N TYR A 38 -9.14 -5.28 0.25
CA TYR A 38 -8.05 -5.83 -0.55
C TYR A 38 -7.26 -4.72 -1.27
N ILE A 39 -7.96 -3.77 -1.91
CA ILE A 39 -7.35 -2.60 -2.55
C ILE A 39 -6.53 -1.78 -1.55
N ALA A 40 -7.09 -1.51 -0.36
CA ALA A 40 -6.39 -0.79 0.70
C ALA A 40 -5.12 -1.54 1.15
N GLY A 41 -5.17 -2.86 1.28
CA GLY A 41 -4.01 -3.70 1.60
C GLY A 41 -2.92 -3.67 0.52
N VAL A 42 -3.31 -3.69 -0.77
CA VAL A 42 -2.36 -3.57 -1.88
C VAL A 42 -1.66 -2.21 -1.86
N PHE A 43 -2.42 -1.12 -1.71
CA PHE A 43 -1.85 0.23 -1.58
C PHE A 43 -0.93 0.35 -0.37
N PHE A 44 -1.27 -0.30 0.74
CA PHE A 44 -0.44 -0.33 1.94
C PHE A 44 0.94 -0.96 1.71
N ILE A 45 0.98 -2.10 1.01
CA ILE A 45 2.22 -2.80 0.67
C ILE A 45 3.07 -1.94 -0.28
N ILE A 46 2.43 -1.32 -1.28
CA ILE A 46 3.10 -0.44 -2.24
C ILE A 46 3.67 0.80 -1.54
N ALA A 47 2.88 1.46 -0.69
CA ALA A 47 3.32 2.63 0.08
C ALA A 47 4.52 2.29 0.97
N LYS A 48 4.50 1.15 1.66
CA LYS A 48 5.61 0.67 2.48
C LYS A 48 6.87 0.41 1.63
N TYR A 49 6.69 -0.08 0.41
CA TYR A 49 7.81 -0.34 -0.50
C TYR A 49 8.44 0.95 -1.03
N ILE A 50 7.62 1.96 -1.36
CA ILE A 50 8.07 3.29 -1.80
C ILE A 50 8.74 4.06 -0.65
N LEU A 51 8.20 3.97 0.57
CA LEU A 51 8.69 4.70 1.75
C LEU A 51 9.95 4.11 2.38
N ARG A 52 10.34 2.87 2.05
CA ARG A 52 11.66 2.33 2.39
C ARG A 52 12.68 3.06 1.52
N GLY A 53 13.43 3.99 2.13
CA GLY A 53 14.15 5.10 1.49
C GLY A 53 15.09 4.79 0.32
N ASP A 54 15.39 3.53 0.01
CA ASP A 54 16.14 3.14 -1.18
C ASP A 54 15.41 3.44 -2.51
N ASN A 55 14.07 3.51 -2.47
CA ASN A 55 13.23 3.73 -3.67
C ASN A 55 12.50 5.08 -3.68
N ALA A 56 12.81 5.98 -2.75
CA ALA A 56 12.17 7.31 -2.67
C ALA A 56 12.40 8.16 -3.94
N HIS A 57 13.47 7.86 -4.69
CA HIS A 57 13.78 8.44 -6.00
C HIS A 57 12.73 8.10 -7.10
N LEU A 58 11.87 7.10 -6.88
CA LEU A 58 10.78 6.75 -7.78
C LEU A 58 9.52 7.61 -7.58
N ILE A 59 9.46 8.44 -6.53
CA ILE A 59 8.37 9.39 -6.32
C ILE A 59 8.65 10.61 -7.22
N SER A 60 7.90 10.74 -8.31
CA SER A 60 8.10 11.73 -9.40
C SER A 60 7.98 13.22 -9.01
N GLY A 61 7.99 13.55 -7.72
CA GLY A 61 7.93 14.91 -7.18
C GLY A 61 9.12 15.30 -6.29
N VAL A 62 10.04 14.37 -6.01
CA VAL A 62 11.25 14.62 -5.23
C VAL A 62 12.43 14.57 -6.20
N ASN A 63 12.62 15.67 -6.94
CA ASN A 63 13.76 15.85 -7.85
C ASN A 63 15.03 16.15 -7.04
N ILE A 64 15.42 15.26 -6.13
CA ILE A 64 16.74 15.32 -5.50
C ILE A 64 17.69 14.71 -6.52
N SER A 65 18.65 15.52 -6.99
CA SER A 65 19.72 15.00 -7.83
C SER A 65 20.33 13.76 -7.14
N TYR A 66 20.56 12.68 -7.88
CA TYR A 66 21.19 11.46 -7.35
C TYR A 66 22.51 11.76 -6.61
N GLU A 67 23.15 12.89 -6.91
CA GLU A 67 24.34 13.41 -6.22
C GLU A 67 24.04 14.05 -4.85
N GLU A 68 22.95 14.81 -4.70
CA GLU A 68 22.55 15.46 -3.44
C GLU A 68 22.03 14.44 -2.40
N ALA A 69 21.43 13.34 -2.88
CA ALA A 69 20.98 12.24 -2.04
C ALA A 69 22.13 11.41 -1.47
N LYS A 70 23.34 11.47 -2.06
CA LYS A 70 24.54 10.76 -1.59
C LYS A 70 25.28 11.48 -0.46
N LEU A 71 24.92 12.74 -0.16
CA LEU A 71 25.55 13.48 0.94
C LEU A 71 25.18 12.79 2.27
N PRO A 72 26.15 12.40 3.11
CA PRO A 72 25.89 11.59 4.31
C PRO A 72 24.88 12.22 5.27
N GLU A 73 24.88 13.56 5.38
CA GLU A 73 23.96 14.33 6.21
C GLU A 73 22.50 14.23 5.72
N ASN A 74 22.29 14.21 4.40
CA ASN A 74 20.98 14.04 3.80
C ASN A 74 20.49 12.59 3.93
N ILE A 75 21.37 11.60 3.74
CA ILE A 75 21.04 10.18 3.90
C ILE A 75 20.49 9.90 5.30
N GLU A 76 21.14 10.45 6.34
CA GLU A 76 20.71 10.24 7.72
C GLU A 76 19.35 10.89 8.01
N LYS A 77 19.12 12.10 7.51
CA LYS A 77 17.84 12.81 7.61
C LYS A 77 16.71 12.03 6.92
N TYR A 78 16.91 11.60 5.68
CA TYR A 78 15.92 10.82 4.93
C TYR A 78 15.67 9.44 5.55
N ALA A 79 16.70 8.79 6.09
CA ALA A 79 16.54 7.52 6.80
C ALA A 79 15.69 7.70 8.08
N LYS A 80 15.88 8.80 8.82
CA LYS A 80 15.12 9.10 10.04
C LYS A 80 13.66 9.41 9.75
N ASP A 81 13.38 10.21 8.71
CA ASP A 81 12.02 10.53 8.27
C ASP A 81 11.31 9.31 7.66
N SER A 82 12.01 8.52 6.83
CA SER A 82 11.51 7.23 6.31
C SER A 82 11.11 6.29 7.45
N LYS A 83 11.91 6.21 8.53
CA LYS A 83 11.63 5.36 9.70
C LYS A 83 10.45 5.86 10.53
N ARG A 84 10.17 7.16 10.54
CA ARG A 84 9.00 7.74 11.22
C ARG A 84 7.74 7.52 10.39
N THR A 85 7.78 7.86 9.10
CA THR A 85 6.66 7.68 8.18
C THR A 85 6.30 6.21 8.01
N GLY A 86 7.29 5.32 7.95
CA GLY A 86 7.06 3.87 7.92
C GLY A 86 6.36 3.33 9.17
N ARG A 87 6.64 3.89 10.36
CA ARG A 87 5.95 3.53 11.61
C ARG A 87 4.51 4.04 11.65
N ILE A 88 4.29 5.28 11.22
CA ILE A 88 2.93 5.86 11.12
C ILE A 88 2.10 5.03 10.14
N LEU A 89 2.67 4.71 8.98
CA LEU A 89 2.05 3.82 8.01
C LEU A 89 1.70 2.48 8.67
N GLN A 90 2.64 1.81 9.35
CA GLN A 90 2.35 0.56 10.07
C GLN A 90 1.16 0.64 11.04
N ILE A 91 1.08 1.68 11.86
CA ILE A 91 -0.01 1.84 12.82
C ILE A 91 -1.35 2.06 12.11
N THR A 92 -1.39 2.94 11.11
CA THR A 92 -2.60 3.21 10.32
C THR A 92 -3.06 1.96 9.55
N GLY A 93 -2.12 1.18 9.02
CA GLY A 93 -2.42 -0.09 8.33
C GLY A 93 -3.02 -1.13 9.24
N VAL A 94 -2.49 -1.31 10.46
CA VAL A 94 -3.05 -2.23 11.46
C VAL A 94 -4.44 -1.78 11.89
N GLY A 95 -4.63 -0.48 12.13
CA GLY A 95 -5.95 0.08 12.46
C GLY A 95 -6.98 -0.17 11.35
N CYS A 96 -6.61 0.07 10.09
CA CYS A 96 -7.48 -0.18 8.94
C CYS A 96 -7.80 -1.68 8.79
N LEU A 97 -6.82 -2.57 9.01
CA LEU A 97 -7.02 -4.02 9.01
C LEU A 97 -8.06 -4.48 10.04
N VAL A 98 -7.93 -3.99 11.28
CA VAL A 98 -8.85 -4.35 12.38
C VAL A 98 -10.26 -3.85 12.10
N VAL A 99 -10.40 -2.60 11.65
CA VAL A 99 -11.71 -2.01 11.34
C VAL A 99 -12.37 -2.72 10.15
N GLY A 100 -11.63 -3.01 9.09
CA GLY A 100 -12.20 -3.72 7.94
C GLY A 100 -12.57 -5.17 8.25
N LEU A 101 -11.79 -5.88 9.06
CA LEU A 101 -12.16 -7.22 9.54
C LEU A 101 -13.43 -7.18 10.40
N TYR A 102 -13.59 -6.15 11.24
CA TYR A 102 -14.80 -5.97 12.02
C TYR A 102 -16.03 -5.80 11.13
N ILE A 103 -15.97 -4.92 10.12
CA ILE A 103 -17.07 -4.66 9.17
C ILE A 103 -17.43 -5.91 8.33
N ILE A 104 -16.46 -6.78 8.05
CA ILE A 104 -16.72 -8.00 7.28
C ILE A 104 -17.35 -9.10 8.14
N LEU A 105 -17.00 -9.17 9.43
CA LEU A 105 -17.41 -10.25 10.34
C LEU A 105 -18.67 -9.95 11.17
N PHE A 106 -19.00 -8.68 11.38
CA PHE A 106 -20.09 -8.20 12.23
C PHE A 106 -20.94 -7.15 11.53
#